data_AF-A0A3D4ERK0-F1
#
_entry.id   AF-A0A3D4ERK0-F1
#
_cell.length_a   1.000
_cell.length_b   1.000
_cell.length_c   1.000
_cell.angle_alpha   90.00
_cell.angle_beta   90.00
_cell.angle_gamma   90.00
#
_symmetry.space_group_name_H-M   'P 1'
#
loop_
_entity.id
_entity.type
_entity.pdbx_description
1 polymer ?
#
loop_
_entity_poly.entity_id
_entity_poly.type
_entity_poly.pdbx_seq_one_letter_code
_entity_poly.pdbx_strand_id
1 'polypeptide(L)' 'MTAETKKPKIHQGRNVKRFREMLGIKQSALAFELGEDWNQQRISLIEQKEV' A
#
# COMPACT_ATOMS: atom_id res chain seq x y z
N MET A 1 8.26 36.57 -4.36
CA MET A 1 8.16 35.59 -3.26
C MET A 1 7.52 34.34 -3.84
N THR A 2 8.32 33.31 -4.13
CA THR A 2 7.85 32.04 -4.69
C THR A 2 7.48 31.11 -3.55
N ALA A 3 6.22 30.70 -3.45
CA ALA A 3 5.79 29.73 -2.46
C ALA A 3 6.39 28.36 -2.78
N GLU A 4 7.33 27.89 -1.96
CA GLU A 4 7.78 26.50 -1.99
C GLU A 4 6.64 25.59 -1.54
N THR A 5 5.98 24.94 -2.50
CA THR A 5 4.97 23.93 -2.21
C THR A 5 5.68 22.68 -1.69
N LYS A 6 5.66 22.50 -0.36
CA LYS A 6 6.17 21.31 0.32
C LYS A 6 5.46 20.09 -0.26
N LYS A 7 6.17 19.23 -1.00
CA LYS A 7 5.59 18.00 -1.56
C LYS A 7 5.01 17.16 -0.40
N PRO A 8 3.72 16.80 -0.42
CA PRO A 8 3.15 15.97 0.62
C PRO A 8 3.88 14.62 0.66
N LYS A 9 4.21 14.14 1.86
CA LYS A 9 4.80 12.80 2.03
C LYS A 9 3.80 11.75 1.53
N ILE A 10 4.21 10.92 0.59
CA ILE A 10 3.36 9.86 0.02
C ILE A 10 3.31 8.68 0.99
N HIS A 11 2.11 8.23 1.36
CA HIS A 11 1.89 7.07 2.23
C HIS A 11 1.65 5.81 1.40
N GLN A 12 2.71 5.04 1.13
CA GLN A 12 2.61 3.86 0.26
C GLN A 12 1.71 2.76 0.83
N GLY A 13 1.77 2.50 2.14
CA GLY A 13 0.91 1.50 2.79
C GLY A 13 -0.59 1.82 2.64
N ARG A 14 -0.95 3.09 2.82
CA ARG A 14 -2.33 3.57 2.63
C ARG A 14 -2.79 3.43 1.18
N ASN A 15 -1.90 3.65 0.22
CA ASN A 15 -2.19 3.47 -1.20
C ASN A 15 -2.44 2.00 -1.54
N VAL A 16 -1.57 1.08 -1.07
CA VAL A 16 -1.72 -0.36 -1.26
C VAL A 16 -3.06 -0.85 -0.70
N LYS A 17 -3.40 -0.42 0.53
CA LYS A 17 -4.69 -0.76 1.15
C LYS A 17 -5.88 -0.27 0.32
N ARG A 18 -5.84 0.98 -0.16
CA ARG A 18 -6.90 1.54 -1.01
C ARG A 18 -7.08 0.77 -2.30
N PHE A 19 -5.99 0.44 -3.01
CA PHE A 19 -6.09 -0.34 -4.24
C PHE A 19 -6.67 -1.74 -3.99
N ARG A 20 -6.21 -2.42 -2.94
CA ARG A 20 -6.74 -3.73 -2.56
C ARG A 20 -8.24 -3.69 -2.28
N GLU A 21 -8.68 -2.68 -1.53
CA GLU A 21 -10.10 -2.47 -1.20
C GLU A 21 -10.94 -2.08 -2.42
N MET A 22 -10.40 -1.25 -3.32
CA MET A 22 -11.05 -0.91 -4.60
C MET A 22 -11.23 -2.12 -5.50
N LEU A 23 -10.29 -3.06 -5.49
CA LEU A 23 -10.39 -4.33 -6.20
C LEU A 23 -11.32 -5.34 -5.50
N GLY A 24 -11.71 -5.09 -4.24
CA GLY A 24 -12.58 -5.99 -3.47
C GLY A 24 -11.91 -7.31 -3.07
N ILE A 25 -10.58 -7.38 -3.05
CA ILE A 25 -9.84 -8.62 -2.83
C ILE A 25 -9.24 -8.72 -1.41
N LYS A 26 -9.07 -9.96 -0.94
CA LYS A 26 -8.37 -10.25 0.32
C LYS A 26 -6.87 -10.02 0.16
N GLN A 27 -6.17 -9.77 1.26
CA GLN A 27 -4.70 -9.62 1.26
C GLN A 27 -3.99 -10.87 0.72
N SER A 28 -4.53 -12.07 0.95
CA SER A 28 -4.01 -13.32 0.39
C SER A 28 -4.12 -13.39 -1.13
N ALA A 29 -5.21 -12.86 -1.71
CA ALA A 29 -5.38 -12.79 -3.16
C ALA A 29 -4.40 -11.78 -3.76
N LEU A 30 -4.24 -10.59 -3.16
CA LEU A 30 -3.23 -9.63 -3.60
C LEU A 30 -1.81 -10.21 -3.51
N ALA A 31 -1.50 -10.95 -2.45
CA ALA A 31 -0.21 -11.62 -2.30
C ALA A 31 0.02 -12.66 -3.42
N PHE A 32 -1.00 -13.46 -3.74
CA PHE A 32 -0.93 -14.44 -4.82
C PHE A 32 -0.61 -13.80 -6.18
N GLU A 33 -1.28 -12.69 -6.51
CA GLU A 33 -1.04 -11.95 -7.76
C GLU A 33 0.37 -11.35 -7.86
N LEU A 34 1.04 -11.08 -6.71
CA LEU A 34 2.39 -10.53 -6.68
C LEU A 34 3.49 -11.60 -6.70
N GLY A 35 3.14 -12.89 -6.62
CA GLY A 35 4.05 -14.01 -6.76
C GLY A 35 4.64 -14.55 -5.44
N GLU A 36 5.59 -15.48 -5.56
CA GLU A 36 6.07 -16.34 -4.47
C GLU A 36 6.73 -15.60 -3.30
N ASP A 37 7.28 -14.41 -3.54
CA ASP A 37 7.83 -13.56 -2.49
C ASP A 37 6.75 -12.88 -1.63
N TRP A 38 5.49 -12.97 -2.02
CA TRP A 38 4.42 -12.25 -1.36
C TRP A 38 3.52 -13.22 -0.60
N ASN A 39 3.21 -12.82 0.64
CA ASN A 39 2.26 -13.53 1.48
C ASN A 39 1.35 -12.52 2.19
N GLN A 40 0.27 -13.01 2.77
CA GLN A 40 -0.71 -12.16 3.45
C GLN A 40 -0.08 -11.32 4.57
N GLN A 41 0.88 -11.87 5.32
CA GLN A 41 1.57 -11.16 6.41
C GLN A 41 2.42 -10.01 5.88
N ARG A 42 3.16 -10.21 4.77
CA ARG A 42 3.94 -9.16 4.09
C ARG A 42 3.04 -8.03 3.59
N ILE A 43 1.89 -8.34 2.98
CA ILE A 43 0.89 -7.34 2.57
C ILE A 43 0.38 -6.57 3.79
N SER A 44 0.02 -7.27 4.87
CA SER A 44 -0.46 -6.64 6.10
C SER A 44 0.57 -5.68 6.70
N LEU A 45 1.85 -6.08 6.73
CA LEU A 45 2.94 -5.23 7.23
C LEU A 45 3.11 -3.96 6.40
N ILE A 46 2.96 -4.05 5.08
CA ILE A 46 3.05 -2.88 4.19
C ILE A 46 1.85 -1.96 4.39
N GLU A 47 0.64 -2.51 4.50
CA GLU A 47 -0.58 -1.72 4.74
C GLU A 47 -0.58 -1.01 6.11
N GLN A 48 0.07 -1.60 7.13
CA GLN A 48 0.20 -1.06 8.48
C GLN A 48 1.36 -0.09 8.66
N LYS A 49 2.29 -0.01 7.70
CA LYS A 49 3.47 0.85 7.81
C LYS A 49 3.05 2.33 7.71
N GLU A 50 2.67 2.89 8.86
CA GLU A 50 2.62 4.32 9.10
C GLU A 50 4.06 4.86 9.16
N VAL A 51 4.25 6.12 8.77
CA VAL A 51 5.53 6.79 8.47
C VAL A 51 6.65 6.49 9.46
#